data_AF-A0A0A3W6E2-F1
#
_entry.id   AF-A0A0A3W6E2-F1
#
_cell.length_a   1.000
_cell.length_b   1.000
_cell.length_c   1.000
_cell.angle_alpha   90.00
_cell.angle_beta   90.00
_cell.angle_gamma   90.00
#
_symmetry.space_group_name_H-M   'P 1'
#
loop_
_entity.id
_entity.type
_entity.pdbx_description
1 polymer ?
#
loop_
_entity_poly.entity_id
_entity_poly.type
_entity_poly.pdbx_seq_one_letter_code
_entity_poly.pdbx_strand_id
1 'polypeptide(L)'
;MAALKEPVKIFIVQSLACFETPQQVADAVMQRFNIEIDRRQCENYDPTKYAGRNLSKKLKDLFEKTREDFRKNIFDIPIANQAFRLKEIQKMYEDAGKNKVSKQNLLKLAYQETDARTTKQEITGPDGGPLQNENTTYVTASKELVRQVMDELESKY
;
A
#
# COMPACT_ATOMS: atom_id res chain seq x y z
N MET A 1 -35.76 8.60 -12.75
CA MET A 1 -34.60 7.72 -13.04
C MET A 1 -35.12 6.31 -13.20
N ALA A 2 -34.75 5.60 -14.27
CA ALA A 2 -35.16 4.19 -14.42
C ALA A 2 -34.59 3.36 -13.25
N ALA A 3 -35.41 2.45 -12.72
CA ALA A 3 -34.95 1.54 -11.67
C ALA A 3 -33.92 0.56 -12.25
N LEU A 4 -32.69 0.59 -11.72
CA LEU A 4 -31.67 -0.39 -12.10
C LEU A 4 -32.13 -1.80 -11.74
N LYS A 5 -31.82 -2.77 -12.61
CA LYS A 5 -32.05 -4.19 -12.33
C LYS A 5 -31.15 -4.64 -11.16
N GLU A 6 -31.61 -5.64 -10.42
CA GLU A 6 -30.88 -6.15 -9.23
C GLU A 6 -29.41 -6.52 -9.50
N PRO A 7 -29.04 -7.19 -10.62
CA PRO A 7 -27.64 -7.51 -10.90
C PRO A 7 -26.73 -6.28 -11.03
N VAL A 8 -27.26 -5.18 -11.58
CA VAL A 8 -26.51 -3.93 -11.75
C VAL A 8 -26.29 -3.27 -10.39
N LYS A 9 -27.30 -3.28 -9.51
CA LYS A 9 -27.17 -2.77 -8.14
C LYS A 9 -26.13 -3.54 -7.35
N ILE A 10 -26.18 -4.88 -7.40
CA ILE A 10 -25.22 -5.76 -6.75
C ILE A 10 -23.80 -5.44 -7.24
N PHE A 11 -23.62 -5.33 -8.55
CA PHE A 11 -22.32 -4.99 -9.14
C PHE A 11 -21.79 -3.64 -8.64
N ILE A 12 -22.61 -2.57 -8.67
CA ILE A 12 -22.22 -1.25 -8.18
C ILE A 12 -21.77 -1.31 -6.72
N VAL A 13 -22.57 -1.96 -5.85
CA VAL A 13 -22.28 -2.09 -4.42
C VAL A 13 -20.96 -2.82 -4.18
N GLN A 14 -20.72 -3.94 -4.88
CA GLN A 14 -19.51 -4.72 -4.74
C GLN A 14 -18.27 -3.97 -5.24
N SER A 15 -18.36 -3.31 -6.40
CA SER A 15 -17.28 -2.47 -6.95
C SER A 15 -16.89 -1.35 -5.98
N LEU A 16 -17.87 -0.61 -5.45
CA LEU A 16 -17.61 0.44 -4.46
C LEU A 16 -17.01 -0.13 -3.17
N ALA A 17 -17.46 -1.32 -2.74
CA ALA A 17 -16.89 -2.05 -1.61
C ALA A 17 -15.43 -2.49 -1.84
N CYS A 18 -14.99 -2.62 -3.08
CA CYS A 18 -13.60 -2.89 -3.47
C CYS A 18 -12.76 -1.62 -3.75
N PHE A 19 -13.20 -0.45 -3.24
CA PHE A 19 -12.53 0.85 -3.37
C PHE A 19 -12.48 1.44 -4.80
N GLU A 20 -13.31 0.96 -5.72
CA GLU A 20 -13.49 1.66 -7.00
C GLU A 20 -14.17 3.02 -6.78
N THR A 21 -13.76 4.03 -7.53
CA THR A 21 -14.40 5.36 -7.48
C THR A 21 -15.75 5.35 -8.21
N PRO A 22 -16.71 6.21 -7.84
CA PRO A 22 -18.02 6.26 -8.52
C PRO A 22 -17.95 6.44 -10.04
N GLN A 23 -16.92 7.15 -10.53
CA GLN A 23 -16.67 7.29 -11.97
C GLN A 23 -16.25 5.96 -12.61
N GLN A 24 -15.26 5.27 -12.02
CA GLN A 24 -14.82 3.96 -12.52
C GLN A 24 -15.97 2.95 -12.54
N VAL A 25 -16.83 2.97 -11.52
CA VAL A 25 -18.00 2.09 -11.46
C VAL A 25 -19.01 2.43 -12.56
N ALA A 26 -19.27 3.71 -12.83
CA ALA A 26 -20.15 4.11 -13.92
C ALA A 26 -19.62 3.63 -15.28
N ASP A 27 -18.32 3.81 -15.54
CA ASP A 27 -17.67 3.36 -16.76
C ASP A 27 -17.73 1.82 -16.89
N ALA A 28 -17.50 1.09 -15.80
CA ALA A 28 -17.58 -0.37 -15.76
C ALA A 28 -19.00 -0.90 -15.97
N VAL A 29 -20.02 -0.19 -15.45
CA VAL A 29 -21.43 -0.54 -15.70
C VAL A 29 -21.78 -0.36 -17.18
N MET A 30 -21.31 0.72 -17.81
CA MET A 30 -21.49 0.93 -19.24
C MET A 30 -20.83 -0.20 -20.04
N GLN A 31 -19.59 -0.56 -19.72
CA GLN A 31 -18.88 -1.64 -20.43
C GLN A 31 -19.53 -3.02 -20.27
N ARG A 32 -20.01 -3.37 -19.06
CA ARG A 32 -20.52 -4.72 -18.76
C ARG A 32 -22.00 -4.90 -19.08
N PHE A 33 -22.79 -3.86 -18.86
CA PHE A 33 -24.25 -3.94 -18.96
C PHE A 33 -24.81 -3.09 -20.11
N ASN A 34 -23.98 -2.29 -20.78
CA ASN A 34 -24.40 -1.32 -21.80
C ASN A 34 -25.48 -0.36 -21.29
N ILE A 35 -25.30 0.10 -20.04
CA ILE A 35 -26.20 1.04 -19.36
C ILE A 35 -25.38 2.26 -18.97
N GLU A 36 -25.79 3.42 -19.46
CA GLU A 36 -25.23 4.70 -19.04
C GLU A 36 -25.84 5.12 -17.70
N ILE A 37 -24.99 5.35 -16.70
CA ILE A 37 -25.38 5.86 -15.38
C ILE A 37 -24.48 7.02 -14.99
N ASP A 38 -25.04 7.99 -14.27
CA ASP A 38 -24.26 9.10 -13.73
C ASP A 38 -23.47 8.66 -12.49
N ARG A 39 -22.27 9.22 -12.30
CA ARG A 39 -21.44 8.93 -11.11
C ARG A 39 -22.16 9.22 -9.80
N ARG A 40 -23.04 10.24 -9.73
CA ARG A 40 -23.83 10.54 -8.53
C ARG A 40 -24.87 9.45 -8.26
N GLN A 41 -25.34 8.77 -9.31
CA GLN A 41 -26.23 7.62 -9.14
C GLN A 41 -25.49 6.47 -8.45
N CYS A 42 -24.22 6.23 -8.79
CA CYS A 42 -23.37 5.24 -8.11
C CYS A 42 -23.18 5.57 -6.62
N GLU A 43 -23.02 6.85 -6.25
CA GLU A 43 -22.84 7.27 -4.84
C GLU A 43 -24.02 6.89 -3.94
N ASN A 44 -25.24 6.76 -4.48
CA ASN A 44 -26.41 6.31 -3.71
C ASN A 44 -26.31 4.84 -3.27
N TYR A 45 -25.37 4.08 -3.83
CA TYR A 45 -25.11 2.67 -3.49
C TYR A 45 -23.90 2.50 -2.55
N ASP A 46 -23.31 3.59 -2.06
CA ASP A 46 -22.25 3.57 -1.06
C ASP A 46 -22.80 4.00 0.32
N PRO A 47 -22.94 3.07 1.29
CA PRO A 47 -23.45 3.40 2.61
C PRO A 47 -22.50 4.27 3.45
N THR A 48 -21.23 4.42 3.04
CA THR A 48 -20.26 5.31 3.71
C THR A 48 -20.44 6.77 3.30
N LYS A 49 -21.23 7.05 2.25
CA LYS A 49 -21.51 8.39 1.77
C LYS A 49 -22.90 8.86 2.21
N TYR A 50 -23.06 10.17 2.30
CA TYR A 50 -24.36 10.77 2.63
C TYR A 50 -25.45 10.40 1.62
N ALA A 51 -25.10 10.26 0.34
CA ALA A 51 -26.00 9.84 -0.74
C ALA A 51 -26.59 8.44 -0.49
N GLY A 52 -25.78 7.48 0.00
CA GLY A 52 -26.22 6.10 0.25
C GLY A 52 -26.85 5.84 1.62
N ARG A 53 -27.19 6.88 2.40
CA ARG A 53 -27.82 6.71 3.73
C ARG A 53 -29.12 5.89 3.69
N ASN A 54 -29.88 6.02 2.59
CA ASN A 54 -31.17 5.36 2.37
C ASN A 54 -31.04 3.98 1.68
N LEU A 55 -29.83 3.44 1.57
CA LEU A 55 -29.61 2.13 0.97
C LEU A 55 -30.32 1.03 1.78
N SER A 56 -30.94 0.06 1.09
CA SER A 56 -31.63 -1.06 1.74
C SER A 56 -30.67 -1.88 2.60
N LYS A 57 -31.18 -2.48 3.70
CA LYS A 57 -30.37 -3.31 4.61
C LYS A 57 -29.59 -4.41 3.86
N LYS A 58 -30.25 -5.12 2.95
CA LYS A 58 -29.62 -6.16 2.10
C LYS A 58 -28.35 -5.68 1.37
N LEU A 59 -28.40 -4.49 0.79
CA LEU A 59 -27.26 -3.93 0.05
C LEU A 59 -26.18 -3.34 0.97
N LYS A 60 -26.56 -2.83 2.15
CA LYS A 60 -25.61 -2.44 3.19
C LYS A 60 -24.82 -3.66 3.69
N ASP A 61 -25.52 -4.74 4.03
CA ASP A 61 -24.91 -6.00 4.48
C ASP A 61 -23.97 -6.57 3.41
N LEU A 62 -24.38 -6.52 2.14
CA LEU A 62 -23.53 -6.92 1.00
C LEU A 62 -22.26 -6.06 0.90
N PHE A 63 -22.38 -4.74 1.04
CA PHE A 63 -21.25 -3.83 0.99
C PHE A 63 -20.24 -4.13 2.10
N GLU A 64 -20.72 -4.25 3.34
CA GLU A 64 -19.88 -4.50 4.51
C GLU A 64 -19.16 -5.83 4.40
N LYS A 65 -19.89 -6.90 4.03
CA LYS A 65 -19.30 -8.23 3.80
C LYS A 65 -18.23 -8.19 2.70
N THR A 66 -18.54 -7.59 1.54
CA THR A 66 -17.59 -7.51 0.42
C THR A 66 -16.35 -6.71 0.79
N ARG A 67 -16.52 -5.61 1.54
CA ARG A 67 -15.41 -4.79 2.05
C ARG A 67 -14.52 -5.58 3.01
N GLU A 68 -15.13 -6.33 3.92
CA GLU A 68 -14.40 -7.16 4.88
C GLU A 68 -13.61 -8.25 4.17
N ASP A 69 -14.25 -8.96 3.24
CA ASP A 69 -13.63 -10.00 2.43
C ASP A 69 -12.45 -9.42 1.61
N PHE A 70 -12.63 -8.27 0.95
CA PHE A 70 -11.56 -7.60 0.20
C PHE A 70 -10.37 -7.21 1.10
N ARG A 71 -10.62 -6.76 2.34
CA ARG A 71 -9.55 -6.40 3.28
C ARG A 71 -8.81 -7.62 3.84
N LYS A 72 -9.47 -8.77 3.95
CA LYS A 72 -8.87 -10.03 4.46
C LYS A 72 -8.12 -10.79 3.37
N ASN A 73 -8.65 -10.82 2.15
CA ASN A 73 -8.14 -11.69 1.08
C ASN A 73 -7.12 -10.97 0.18
N ILE A 74 -5.93 -10.73 0.72
CA ILE A 74 -4.82 -10.16 -0.06
C ILE A 74 -4.42 -11.08 -1.22
N PHE A 75 -4.59 -12.41 -1.07
CA PHE A 75 -4.22 -13.40 -2.07
C PHE A 75 -5.03 -13.31 -3.37
N ASP A 76 -6.24 -12.73 -3.34
CA ASP A 76 -7.04 -12.50 -4.54
C ASP A 76 -6.48 -11.36 -5.41
N ILE A 77 -5.60 -10.52 -4.86
CA ILE A 77 -4.92 -9.47 -5.60
C ILE A 77 -3.75 -10.10 -6.37
N PRO A 78 -3.74 -10.10 -7.72
CA PRO A 78 -2.70 -10.78 -8.49
C PRO A 78 -1.28 -10.30 -8.16
N ILE A 79 -1.10 -9.00 -7.90
CA ILE A 79 0.21 -8.44 -7.52
C ILE A 79 0.73 -9.01 -6.19
N ALA A 80 -0.12 -9.52 -5.29
CA ALA A 80 0.34 -10.17 -4.06
C ALA A 80 0.95 -11.54 -4.32
N ASN A 81 0.58 -12.19 -5.43
CA ASN A 81 1.10 -13.50 -5.82
C ASN A 81 2.47 -13.37 -6.50
N GLN A 82 3.49 -14.02 -5.93
CA GLN A 82 4.86 -13.99 -6.46
C GLN A 82 4.96 -14.54 -7.90
N ALA A 83 4.24 -15.62 -8.22
CA ALA A 83 4.25 -16.20 -9.55
C ALA A 83 3.66 -15.25 -10.61
N PHE A 84 2.62 -14.50 -10.26
CA PHE A 84 2.07 -13.48 -11.13
C PHE A 84 3.07 -12.34 -11.36
N ARG A 85 3.70 -11.81 -10.30
CA ARG A 85 4.72 -10.76 -10.44
C ARG A 85 5.90 -11.20 -11.32
N LEU A 86 6.42 -12.41 -11.10
CA LEU A 86 7.49 -12.96 -11.93
C LEU A 86 7.08 -13.14 -13.40
N LYS A 87 5.83 -13.55 -13.66
CA LYS A 87 5.30 -13.65 -15.02
C LYS A 87 5.22 -12.28 -15.71
N GLU A 88 4.77 -11.25 -15.01
CA GLU A 88 4.76 -9.88 -15.55
C GLU A 88 6.18 -9.35 -15.80
N ILE A 89 7.13 -9.62 -14.88
CA ILE A 89 8.55 -9.27 -15.09
C ILE A 89 9.13 -9.97 -16.32
N GLN A 90 8.81 -11.25 -16.54
CA GLN A 90 9.22 -12.00 -17.73
C GLN A 90 8.69 -11.34 -19.01
N LYS A 91 7.41 -10.96 -19.04
CA LYS A 91 6.82 -10.27 -20.18
C LYS A 91 7.52 -8.94 -20.48
N MET A 92 7.80 -8.13 -19.45
CA MET A 92 8.57 -6.90 -19.60
C MET A 92 9.99 -7.14 -20.13
N TYR A 93 10.60 -8.28 -19.77
CA TYR A 93 11.94 -8.64 -20.25
C TYR A 93 11.94 -8.98 -21.75
N GLU A 94 10.91 -9.67 -22.21
CA GLU A 94 10.69 -9.97 -23.63
C GLU A 94 10.43 -8.68 -24.43
N ASP A 95 9.56 -7.81 -23.92
CA ASP A 95 9.21 -6.52 -24.53
C ASP A 95 10.41 -5.53 -24.59
N ALA A 96 11.38 -5.66 -23.69
CA ALA A 96 12.58 -4.81 -23.66
C ALA A 96 13.54 -5.00 -24.85
N GLY A 97 13.35 -6.04 -25.68
CA GLY A 97 14.10 -6.24 -26.92
C GLY A 97 15.62 -6.28 -26.73
N LYS A 98 16.36 -5.35 -27.37
CA LYS A 98 17.83 -5.26 -27.29
C LYS A 98 18.35 -4.32 -26.18
N ASN A 99 17.47 -3.69 -25.40
CA ASN A 99 17.89 -2.76 -24.35
C ASN A 99 18.51 -3.53 -23.16
N LYS A 100 19.84 -3.61 -23.16
CA LYS A 100 20.61 -4.35 -22.14
C LYS A 100 20.41 -3.77 -20.74
N VAL A 101 20.24 -2.45 -20.62
CA VAL A 101 20.05 -1.79 -19.32
C VAL A 101 18.71 -2.17 -18.70
N SER A 102 17.61 -2.08 -19.48
CA SER A 102 16.29 -2.51 -19.01
C SER A 102 16.28 -3.99 -18.64
N LYS A 103 16.90 -4.85 -19.45
CA LYS A 103 17.01 -6.28 -19.17
C LYS A 103 17.78 -6.56 -17.87
N GLN A 104 18.89 -5.87 -17.62
CA GLN A 104 19.62 -6.00 -16.36
C GLN A 104 18.78 -5.58 -15.15
N ASN A 105 18.01 -4.50 -15.26
CA ASN A 105 17.14 -4.04 -14.17
C ASN A 105 16.00 -5.02 -13.89
N LEU A 106 15.37 -5.57 -14.93
CA LEU A 106 14.30 -6.58 -14.79
C LEU A 106 14.81 -7.88 -14.19
N LEU A 107 16.03 -8.31 -14.55
CA LEU A 107 16.68 -9.46 -13.91
C LEU A 107 16.97 -9.21 -12.42
N LYS A 108 17.38 -8.00 -12.03
CA LYS A 108 17.54 -7.61 -10.62
C LYS A 108 16.20 -7.66 -9.87
N LEU A 109 15.13 -7.16 -10.47
CA LEU A 109 13.78 -7.23 -9.89
C LEU A 109 13.32 -8.69 -9.72
N ALA A 110 13.49 -9.53 -10.74
CA ALA A 110 13.17 -10.96 -10.64
C ALA A 110 13.98 -11.65 -9.53
N TYR A 111 15.27 -11.31 -9.40
CA TYR A 111 16.10 -11.82 -8.32
C TYR A 111 15.59 -11.40 -6.95
N GLN A 112 15.30 -10.11 -6.74
CA GLN A 112 14.72 -9.59 -5.48
C GLN A 112 13.41 -10.29 -5.11
N GLU A 113 12.61 -10.67 -6.10
CA GLU A 113 11.34 -11.36 -5.90
C GLU A 113 11.48 -12.83 -5.50
N THR A 114 12.66 -13.44 -5.69
CA THR A 114 12.93 -14.87 -5.43
C THR A 114 13.88 -15.11 -4.26
N ASP A 115 14.91 -14.27 -4.14
CA ASP A 115 15.91 -14.33 -3.10
C ASP A 115 15.76 -13.06 -2.26
N ALA A 116 14.97 -13.16 -1.18
CA ALA A 116 14.65 -12.08 -0.27
C ALA A 116 15.84 -11.62 0.59
N ARG A 117 17.06 -11.65 0.04
CA ARG A 117 18.19 -10.93 0.61
C ARG A 117 17.94 -9.46 0.36
N THR A 118 17.18 -8.84 1.25
CA THR A 118 17.22 -7.40 1.45
C THR A 118 18.71 -7.05 1.54
N THR A 119 19.24 -6.35 0.54
CA THR A 119 20.55 -5.72 0.66
C THR A 119 20.40 -4.75 1.82
N LYS A 120 20.75 -5.19 3.03
CA LYS A 120 20.83 -4.30 4.20
C LYS A 120 21.90 -3.29 3.82
N GLN A 121 21.48 -2.10 3.43
CA GLN A 121 22.39 -1.02 3.17
C GLN A 121 22.77 -0.43 4.52
N GLU A 122 23.93 -0.83 5.03
CA GLU A 122 24.53 -0.19 6.20
C GLU A 122 25.06 1.18 5.75
N ILE A 123 24.48 2.25 6.31
CA ILE A 123 24.92 3.62 6.04
C ILE A 123 25.98 3.95 7.08
N THR A 124 27.24 4.02 6.67
CA THR A 124 28.39 4.38 7.52
C THR A 124 28.93 5.77 7.14
N GLY A 125 29.64 6.41 8.07
CA GLY A 125 30.43 7.60 7.78
C GLY A 125 31.68 7.29 6.95
N PRO A 126 32.49 8.32 6.62
CA PRO A 126 33.79 8.15 5.97
C PRO A 126 34.62 7.06 6.68
N ASP A 127 35.29 6.22 5.88
CA ASP A 127 36.13 5.10 6.36
C ASP A 127 35.43 4.06 7.27
N GLY A 128 34.10 3.94 7.18
CA GLY A 128 33.32 3.01 8.00
C GLY A 128 33.09 3.50 9.43
N GLY A 129 33.39 4.78 9.71
CA GLY A 129 33.18 5.40 11.01
C GLY A 129 31.70 5.69 11.31
N PRO A 130 31.38 6.10 12.56
CA PRO A 130 30.04 6.54 12.93
C PRO A 130 29.54 7.71 12.06
N LEU A 131 28.24 7.73 11.79
CA LEU A 131 27.61 8.88 11.14
C LEU A 131 27.72 10.12 12.02
N GLN A 132 28.37 11.17 11.52
CA GLN A 132 28.46 12.45 12.21
C GLN A 132 27.15 13.22 11.98
N ASN A 133 26.23 13.13 12.93
CA ASN A 133 25.06 14.02 12.97
C ASN A 133 25.48 15.35 13.63
N GLU A 134 25.18 16.47 12.98
CA GLU A 134 25.55 17.84 13.41
C GLU A 134 25.07 18.21 14.83
N ASN A 135 24.13 17.46 15.40
CA ASN A 135 23.53 17.72 16.72
C ASN A 135 23.96 16.76 17.85
N THR A 136 25.08 16.05 17.71
CA THR A 136 25.54 15.11 18.75
C THR A 136 26.73 15.68 19.52
N THR A 137 26.49 16.16 20.75
CA THR A 137 27.54 16.57 21.67
C THR A 137 27.98 15.38 22.51
N TYR A 138 29.18 14.85 22.26
CA TYR A 138 29.78 13.82 23.13
C TYR A 138 30.37 14.50 24.35
N VAL A 139 29.74 14.30 25.53
CA VAL A 139 30.32 14.74 26.80
C VAL A 139 31.24 13.63 27.30
N THR A 140 32.55 13.78 27.09
CA THR A 140 33.53 12.88 27.70
C THR A 140 33.82 13.34 29.12
N ALA A 141 33.36 12.60 30.13
CA ALA A 141 33.70 12.91 31.51
C ALA A 141 35.20 12.67 31.74
N SER A 142 35.95 13.72 32.06
CA SER A 142 37.35 13.56 32.45
C SER A 142 37.44 12.87 33.82
N LYS A 143 38.51 12.12 34.07
CA LYS A 143 38.71 11.45 35.37
C LYS A 143 38.67 12.43 36.54
N GLU A 144 39.15 13.65 36.32
CA GLU A 144 39.13 14.75 37.29
C GLU A 144 37.70 15.23 37.56
N LEU A 145 36.88 15.40 36.52
CA LEU A 145 35.48 15.79 36.67
C LEU A 145 34.68 14.73 37.45
N VAL A 146 34.92 13.46 37.16
CA VAL A 146 34.31 12.34 37.89
C VAL A 146 34.74 12.36 39.35
N ARG A 147 36.05 12.56 39.61
CA ARG A 147 36.59 12.62 40.98
C ARG A 147 36.02 13.80 41.76
N GLN A 148 35.92 14.96 41.14
CA GLN A 148 35.35 16.16 41.76
C GLN A 148 33.87 15.97 42.11
N VAL A 149 33.09 15.33 41.23
CA VAL A 149 31.68 14.99 41.53
C VAL A 149 31.58 13.99 42.69
N MET A 150 32.48 13.01 42.76
CA MET A 150 32.52 12.05 43.86
C MET A 150 32.91 12.71 45.19
N ASP A 151 33.91 13.59 45.18
CA ASP A 151 34.35 14.33 46.37
C ASP A 151 33.23 15.26 46.89
N GLU A 152 32.50 15.93 45.99
CA GLU A 152 31.32 16.76 46.34
C GLU A 152 30.13 15.95 46.86
N LEU A 153 29.97 14.70 46.43
CA LEU A 153 28.95 13.78 46.95
C LEU A 153 29.31 13.30 48.35
N GLU A 154 30.57 12.93 48.58
CA GLU A 154 31.06 12.50 49.90
C GLU A 154 31.03 13.63 50.92
N SER A 155 31.23 14.89 50.50
CA SER A 155 31.13 16.05 51.41
C SER A 155 29.70 16.41 51.84
N LYS A 156 28.67 15.85 51.20
CA LYS A 156 27.26 16.14 51.49
C LYS A 156 26.60 15.12 52.42
N TYR A 157 27.32 14.05 52.79
CA TYR A 157 26.92 13.03 53.76
C TYR A 157 27.83 13.06 54.99
#